data_AF-A0A528XG10-F1
#
_entry.id   AF-A0A528XG10-F1
#
_cell.length_a   1.000
_cell.length_b   1.000
_cell.length_c   1.000
_cell.angle_alpha   90.00
_cell.angle_beta   90.00
_cell.angle_gamma   90.00
#
_symmetry.space_group_name_H-M   'P 1'
#
loop_
_entity.id
_entity.type
_entity.pdbx_description
1 polymer ?
#
loop_
_entity_poly.entity_id
_entity_poly.type
_entity_poly.pdbx_seq_one_letter_code
_entity_poly.pdbx_strand_id
1 'polypeptide(L)'
;RSNTSVCLSFTDPDVAALDADGQAAFAKGIVSALDKEGVAYDIGSYRDAPPGLRIWCGATVETSDLEALLPWLDWAFASQKASLKAAA
;
A
#
# COMPACT_ATOMS: atom_id res chain seq x y z
N ARG A 1 15.24 -11.62 -1.55
CA ARG A 1 14.89 -10.79 -0.37
C ARG A 1 15.96 -9.71 -0.25
N SER A 2 15.62 -8.44 -0.53
CA SER A 2 16.57 -7.32 -0.36
C SER A 2 16.45 -6.74 1.04
N ASN A 3 17.54 -6.30 1.64
CA ASN A 3 17.54 -5.56 2.91
C ASN A 3 17.02 -4.12 2.76
N THR A 4 16.92 -3.62 1.53
CA THR A 4 16.43 -2.28 1.21
C THR A 4 14.98 -2.26 0.71
N SER A 5 14.31 -3.41 0.65
CA SER A 5 12.91 -3.51 0.21
C SER A 5 12.06 -3.95 1.39
N VAL A 6 11.22 -3.04 1.88
CA VAL A 6 10.30 -3.30 2.98
C VAL A 6 8.96 -3.70 2.40
N CYS A 7 8.49 -4.91 2.70
CA CYS A 7 7.15 -5.36 2.33
C CYS A 7 6.20 -5.16 3.51
N LEU A 8 5.07 -4.53 3.25
CA LEU A 8 3.97 -4.32 4.19
C LEU A 8 2.79 -5.20 3.80
N SER A 9 2.12 -5.76 4.80
CA SER A 9 0.89 -6.55 4.64
C SER A 9 -0.28 -5.85 5.33
N PHE A 10 -1.47 -5.95 4.76
CA PHE A 10 -2.69 -5.45 5.41
C PHE A 10 -3.18 -6.47 6.45
N THR A 11 -3.27 -6.06 7.71
CA THR A 11 -3.72 -6.92 8.84
C THR A 11 -5.12 -6.55 9.34
N ASP A 12 -5.75 -5.56 8.73
CA ASP A 12 -7.10 -5.12 9.09
C ASP A 12 -8.12 -6.24 8.80
N PRO A 13 -9.04 -6.56 9.74
CA PRO A 13 -9.97 -7.67 9.57
C PRO A 13 -10.86 -7.56 8.33
N ASP A 14 -11.28 -6.36 7.95
CA ASP A 14 -12.19 -6.14 6.81
C ASP A 14 -11.46 -6.44 5.49
N VAL A 15 -10.15 -6.17 5.44
CA VAL A 15 -9.30 -6.45 4.27
C VAL A 15 -8.86 -7.91 4.26
N ALA A 16 -8.49 -8.46 5.43
CA ALA A 16 -8.08 -9.86 5.55
C ALA A 16 -9.21 -10.85 5.24
N ALA A 17 -10.47 -10.44 5.40
CA ALA A 17 -11.65 -11.22 5.03
C ALA A 17 -11.91 -11.27 3.52
N LEU A 18 -11.28 -10.40 2.73
CA LEU A 18 -11.39 -10.43 1.26
C LEU A 18 -10.64 -11.65 0.70
N ASP A 19 -11.09 -12.11 -0.47
CA ASP A 19 -10.33 -13.09 -1.25
C ASP A 19 -9.04 -12.48 -1.83
N ALA A 20 -8.20 -13.32 -2.44
CA ALA A 20 -6.90 -12.89 -2.95
C ALA A 20 -7.03 -11.75 -3.98
N ASP A 21 -8.04 -11.83 -4.85
CA ASP A 21 -8.31 -10.82 -5.87
C ASP A 21 -8.81 -9.50 -5.25
N GLY A 22 -9.68 -9.57 -4.24
CA GLY A 22 -10.16 -8.42 -3.49
C GLY A 22 -9.04 -7.73 -2.71
N GLN A 23 -8.15 -8.48 -2.07
CA GLN A 23 -6.96 -7.92 -1.41
C GLN A 23 -5.99 -7.27 -2.42
N ALA A 24 -5.80 -7.90 -3.59
CA ALA A 24 -4.97 -7.34 -4.65
C ALA A 24 -5.58 -6.04 -5.23
N ALA A 25 -6.90 -6.02 -5.43
CA ALA A 25 -7.62 -4.83 -5.88
C ALA A 25 -7.56 -3.71 -4.82
N PHE A 26 -7.67 -4.05 -3.54
CA PHE A 26 -7.50 -3.11 -2.43
C PHE A 26 -6.11 -2.48 -2.42
N ALA A 27 -5.06 -3.31 -2.50
CA ALA A 27 -3.67 -2.85 -2.59
C ALA A 27 -3.48 -1.93 -3.80
N LYS A 28 -3.97 -2.34 -4.98
CA LYS A 28 -3.89 -1.55 -6.22
C LYS A 28 -4.61 -0.21 -6.11
N GLY A 29 -5.73 -0.15 -5.39
CA GLY A 29 -6.46 1.10 -5.14
C GLY A 29 -5.62 2.10 -4.34
N ILE A 30 -4.95 1.65 -3.27
CA ILE A 30 -4.03 2.48 -2.48
C ILE A 30 -2.87 2.99 -3.34
N VAL A 31 -2.21 2.09 -4.10
CA VAL A 31 -1.12 2.47 -5.00
C VAL A 31 -1.58 3.54 -6.00
N SER A 32 -2.76 3.34 -6.60
CA SER A 32 -3.32 4.27 -7.58
C SER A 32 -3.71 5.62 -6.97
N ALA A 33 -4.13 5.65 -5.71
CA ALA A 33 -4.44 6.91 -5.01
C ALA A 33 -3.18 7.72 -4.73
N LEU A 34 -2.13 7.07 -4.24
CA LEU A 34 -0.85 7.73 -3.92
C LEU A 34 -0.09 8.20 -5.16
N ASP A 35 -0.17 7.45 -6.26
CA ASP A 35 0.38 7.83 -7.55
C ASP A 35 -0.28 9.11 -8.11
N LYS A 36 -1.62 9.20 -8.03
CA LYS A 36 -2.39 10.37 -8.47
C LYS A 36 -2.06 11.64 -7.70
N GLU A 37 -1.81 11.52 -6.40
CA GLU A 37 -1.40 12.63 -5.54
C GLU A 37 0.09 12.98 -5.70
N GLY A 38 0.84 12.19 -6.48
CA GLY A 38 2.27 12.37 -6.71
C GLY A 38 3.14 12.12 -5.48
N VAL A 39 2.64 11.31 -4.55
CA VAL A 39 3.26 11.08 -3.24
C VAL A 39 4.21 9.88 -3.27
N ALA A 40 3.83 8.80 -3.96
CA ALA A 40 4.62 7.59 -4.03
C ALA A 40 4.41 6.86 -5.36
N TYR A 41 5.50 6.30 -5.89
CA TYR A 41 5.55 5.61 -7.17
C TYR A 41 6.17 4.22 -7.00
N ASP A 42 5.74 3.25 -7.81
CA ASP A 42 6.25 1.87 -7.82
C ASP A 42 6.24 1.15 -6.45
N ILE A 43 5.22 1.44 -5.63
CA ILE A 43 5.06 0.84 -4.30
C ILE A 43 4.19 -0.42 -4.27
N GLY A 44 3.84 -0.96 -5.44
CA GLY A 44 3.03 -2.17 -5.57
C GLY A 44 3.79 -3.45 -5.20
N SER A 45 3.06 -4.47 -4.75
CA SER A 45 3.64 -5.81 -4.61
C SER A 45 3.93 -6.45 -5.98
N TYR A 46 4.87 -7.39 -6.02
CA TYR A 46 5.16 -8.16 -7.23
C TYR A 46 4.18 -9.35 -7.37
N ARG A 47 4.00 -9.86 -8.59
CA ARG A 47 2.97 -10.86 -8.94
C ARG A 47 2.90 -12.06 -7.99
N ASP A 48 4.05 -12.57 -7.57
CA ASP A 48 4.14 -13.79 -6.75
C ASP A 48 4.23 -13.49 -5.24
N ALA A 49 4.06 -12.22 -4.84
CA ALA A 49 4.02 -11.79 -3.44
C ALA A 49 2.59 -11.82 -2.90
N PRO A 50 2.41 -11.99 -1.58
CA PRO A 50 1.14 -11.69 -0.93
C PRO A 50 0.67 -10.26 -1.27
N PRO A 51 -0.65 -10.02 -1.37
CA PRO A 51 -1.20 -8.68 -1.52
C PRO A 51 -0.69 -7.74 -0.42
N GLY A 52 -0.16 -6.60 -0.83
CA GLY A 52 0.52 -5.69 0.09
C GLY A 52 1.20 -4.54 -0.64
N LEU A 53 2.02 -3.79 0.10
CA LEU A 53 2.83 -2.71 -0.42
C LEU A 53 4.30 -3.06 -0.32
N ARG A 54 5.11 -2.49 -1.20
CA ARG A 54 6.56 -2.65 -1.19
C ARG A 54 7.21 -1.27 -1.28
N ILE A 55 7.92 -0.87 -0.23
CA ILE A 55 8.60 0.43 -0.18
C ILE A 55 10.10 0.18 -0.29
N TRP A 56 10.75 0.93 -1.17
CA TRP A 56 12.21 0.96 -1.25
C TRP A 56 12.75 1.93 -0.19
N CYS A 57 13.63 1.43 0.67
CA CYS A 57 14.33 2.18 1.71
C CYS A 57 15.85 2.04 1.52
N GLY A 58 16.33 2.17 0.27
CA GLY A 58 17.75 2.12 -0.06
C GLY A 58 18.48 3.45 0.19
N ALA A 59 19.75 3.51 -0.17
CA ALA A 59 20.65 4.64 0.13
C ALA A 59 20.27 5.99 -0.49
N THR A 60 19.27 6.03 -1.38
CA THR A 60 18.79 7.25 -2.06
C THR A 60 17.45 7.75 -1.51
N VAL A 61 16.94 7.13 -0.45
CA VAL A 61 15.67 7.51 0.18
C VAL A 61 15.99 8.11 1.54
N GLU A 62 15.53 9.34 1.76
CA GLU A 62 15.76 10.03 3.03
C GLU A 62 14.74 9.58 4.08
N THR A 63 15.13 9.65 5.35
CA THR A 63 14.23 9.30 6.46
C THR A 63 13.00 10.22 6.47
N SER A 64 13.19 11.50 6.17
CA SER A 64 12.09 12.48 6.10
C SER A 64 11.07 12.15 5.01
N ASP A 65 11.48 11.53 3.90
CA ASP A 65 10.56 11.13 2.84
C ASP A 65 9.67 9.98 3.31
N LEU A 66 10.24 9.04 4.08
CA LEU A 66 9.48 7.95 4.69
C LEU A 66 8.51 8.49 5.75
N GLU A 67 8.96 9.40 6.61
CA GLU A 67 8.10 10.05 7.61
C GLU A 67 6.94 10.82 6.95
N ALA A 68 7.22 11.51 5.84
CA ALA A 68 6.19 12.19 5.05
C ALA A 68 5.22 11.19 4.39
N LEU A 69 5.69 10.02 3.98
CA LEU A 69 4.86 8.97 3.36
C LEU A 69 3.88 8.33 4.36
N LEU A 70 4.24 8.16 5.63
CA LEU A 70 3.41 7.41 6.60
C LEU A 70 1.97 7.96 6.74
N PRO A 71 1.74 9.28 6.95
CA PRO A 71 0.38 9.83 7.01
C PRO A 71 -0.43 9.64 5.71
N TRP A 72 0.25 9.61 4.56
CA TRP A 72 -0.40 9.34 3.28
C TRP A 72 -0.83 7.88 3.14
N LEU A 73 -0.05 6.94 3.68
CA LEU A 73 -0.45 5.53 3.75
C LEU A 73 -1.71 5.38 4.61
N ASP A 74 -1.78 6.06 5.75
CA ASP A 74 -2.96 6.06 6.63
C ASP A 74 -4.20 6.61 5.92
N TRP A 75 -4.06 7.77 5.26
CA TRP A 75 -5.13 8.38 4.49
C TRP A 75 -5.61 7.50 3.33
N ALA A 76 -4.68 6.93 2.54
CA ALA A 76 -5.01 6.12 1.39
C ALA A 76 -5.69 4.81 1.82
N PHE A 77 -5.21 4.19 2.91
CA PHE A 77 -5.85 3.02 3.50
C PHE A 77 -7.28 3.34 3.95
N ALA A 78 -7.48 4.41 4.73
CA ALA A 78 -8.80 4.80 5.21
C ALA A 78 -9.77 5.11 4.05
N SER A 79 -9.30 5.81 3.02
CA SER A 79 -10.07 6.16 1.82
C SER A 79 -10.48 4.92 1.03
N GLN A 80 -9.57 3.99 0.82
CA GLN A 80 -9.86 2.74 0.13
C GLN A 80 -10.80 1.85 0.95
N LYS A 81 -10.63 1.80 2.27
CA LYS A 81 -11.50 1.05 3.18
C LYS A 81 -12.92 1.63 3.21
N ALA A 82 -13.08 2.94 3.18
CA ALA A 82 -14.39 3.57 3.04
C ALA A 82 -15.08 3.19 1.72
N SER A 83 -14.32 3.07 0.64
CA SER A 83 -14.83 2.65 -0.67
C SER A 83 -15.31 1.21 -0.69
N LEU A 84 -14.69 0.30 0.07
CA LEU A 84 -15.19 -1.07 0.26
C LEU A 84 -16.57 -1.09 0.93
N LYS A 85 -16.78 -0.26 1.95
CA LYS A 85 -18.06 -0.17 2.67
C LYS A 85 -19.18 0.44 1.83
N ALA A 86 -18.85 1.32 0.89
CA ALA A 86 -19.83 1.91 -0.02
C ALA A 86 -20.29 0.96 -1.13
N ALA A 87 -19.52 -0.10 -1.41
CA ALA A 87 -19.82 -1.10 -2.42
C ALA A 87 -20.52 -2.37 -1.87
N ALA A 88 -20.66 -2.46 -0.55
CA ALA A 88 -21.38 -3.52 0.17
C ALA A 88 -22.82 -3.11 0.47
#